data_AF-A0A959P8G3-F1
#
_entry.id   AF-A0A959P8G3-F1
#
_cell.length_a   1.000
_cell.length_b   1.000
_cell.length_c   1.000
_cell.angle_alpha   90.00
_cell.angle_beta   90.00
_cell.angle_gamma   90.00
#
_symmetry.space_group_name_H-M   'P 1'
#
loop_
_entity.id
_entity.type
_entity.pdbx_description
1 polymer ?
#
loop_
_entity_poly.entity_id
_entity_poly.type
_entity_poly.pdbx_seq_one_letter_code
_entity_poly.pdbx_strand_id
1 'polypeptide(L)'
;MSQTKQYTWKLIWEGLLHSYSQIFFSLDKVFAVILLLCSFIDPYVGVSAMVAGAVAILVAYFLGFDHKNIREGMYSFNSVMVGMVMAVYYDMNVPFVLLLVLMSVFTLFFTLAINAQLSKYGLPIMSIPFLFGVWTVLLVGREFGGLHLTERGIYTINELWAYGGETLVNFYEAVDNLPIPDIIDVYLRSLGAIFFQFNVLAGLVIAIGLIRFSRIAFVLSLVGFFSGYLFFGFMEGQFSHLHYSYIGFNFILSAIALGGFFIIPSRGTFILVALASPIIAILIAAIGNVFTVVQLPIYSLPYNVLVLVTLYVLKLRLAPKGLTPIVEQSYSPEINLYRFLNQKERYANDTYFHIYLPFYGEWTISQGHDGEITHKGEWKEAFDFVIEDEKGKTYRDPGSR
;
A
#
# COMPACT_ATOMS: atom_id res chain seq x y z
N MET A 1 -14.83 -31.85 12.31
CA MET A 1 -14.16 -30.78 13.08
C MET A 1 -12.81 -30.33 12.49
N SER A 2 -12.45 -30.68 11.24
CA SER A 2 -11.11 -30.42 10.66
C SER A 2 -11.03 -29.25 9.66
N GLN A 3 -12.00 -29.06 8.76
CA GLN A 3 -11.90 -28.04 7.71
C GLN A 3 -12.12 -26.60 8.19
N THR A 4 -13.07 -26.37 9.11
CA THR A 4 -13.34 -25.02 9.65
C THR A 4 -12.15 -24.49 10.44
N LYS A 5 -11.52 -25.32 11.28
CA LYS A 5 -10.31 -24.92 12.04
C LYS A 5 -9.15 -24.60 11.12
N GLN A 6 -8.95 -25.38 10.05
CA GLN A 6 -7.91 -25.14 9.06
C GLN A 6 -8.13 -23.82 8.31
N TYR A 7 -9.38 -23.52 7.95
CA TYR A 7 -9.74 -22.25 7.33
C TYR A 7 -9.46 -21.06 8.27
N THR A 8 -9.88 -21.13 9.53
CA THR A 8 -9.64 -20.07 10.52
C THR A 8 -8.16 -19.83 10.75
N TRP A 9 -7.36 -20.90 10.90
CA TRP A 9 -5.91 -20.75 11.07
C TRP A 9 -5.25 -20.09 9.86
N LYS A 10 -5.63 -20.50 8.65
CA LYS A 10 -5.15 -19.90 7.41
C LYS A 10 -5.53 -18.41 7.32
N LEU A 11 -6.78 -18.07 7.67
CA LEU A 11 -7.25 -16.69 7.70
C LEU A 11 -6.41 -15.83 8.65
N ILE A 12 -6.16 -16.31 9.87
CA ILE A 12 -5.38 -15.59 10.88
C ILE A 12 -3.95 -15.39 10.40
N TRP A 13 -3.31 -16.44 9.88
CA TRP A 13 -1.93 -16.38 9.41
C TRP A 13 -1.76 -15.47 8.18
N GLU A 14 -2.65 -15.57 7.19
CA GLU A 14 -2.62 -14.69 6.02
C GLU A 14 -2.93 -13.23 6.41
N GLY A 15 -3.90 -13.00 7.28
CA GLY A 15 -4.20 -11.66 7.79
C GLY A 15 -3.03 -11.05 8.56
N LEU A 16 -2.34 -11.84 9.39
CA LEU A 16 -1.14 -11.42 10.10
C LEU A 16 -0.04 -11.01 9.14
N LEU A 17 0.34 -11.88 8.21
CA LEU A 17 1.38 -11.58 7.22
C LEU A 17 1.02 -10.36 6.38
N HIS A 18 -0.19 -10.31 5.81
CA HIS A 18 -0.60 -9.18 4.98
C HIS A 18 -0.69 -7.88 5.76
N SER A 19 -0.90 -7.90 7.09
CA SER A 19 -0.82 -6.69 7.91
C SER A 19 0.53 -5.97 7.80
N TYR A 20 1.63 -6.71 7.57
CA TYR A 20 2.95 -6.13 7.36
C TYR A 20 3.08 -5.49 5.98
N SER A 21 2.70 -6.20 4.92
CA SER A 21 2.77 -5.68 3.54
C SER A 21 1.74 -4.59 3.26
N GLN A 22 0.63 -4.56 3.99
CA GLN A 22 -0.42 -3.54 3.87
C GLN A 22 0.10 -2.14 4.23
N ILE A 23 1.13 -2.03 5.09
CA ILE A 23 1.82 -0.76 5.38
C ILE A 23 2.40 -0.13 4.11
N PHE A 24 2.82 -0.98 3.14
CA PHE A 24 3.29 -0.59 1.81
C PHE A 24 2.24 -0.77 0.70
N PHE A 25 0.96 -0.91 1.05
CA PHE A 25 -0.13 -1.09 0.10
C PHE A 25 -0.01 -2.36 -0.77
N SER A 26 0.52 -3.44 -0.19
CA SER A 26 0.81 -4.69 -0.89
C SER A 26 0.17 -5.91 -0.20
N LEU A 27 -0.17 -6.92 -0.98
CA LEU A 27 -0.54 -8.26 -0.51
C LEU A 27 0.45 -9.33 -1.02
N ASP A 28 1.67 -8.94 -1.43
CA ASP A 28 2.70 -9.90 -1.82
C ASP A 28 3.24 -10.65 -0.60
N LYS A 29 3.11 -11.97 -0.61
CA LYS A 29 3.46 -12.82 0.54
C LYS A 29 4.95 -12.84 0.83
N VAL A 30 5.80 -12.77 -0.19
CA VAL A 30 7.26 -12.78 -0.01
C VAL A 30 7.68 -11.47 0.63
N PHE A 31 7.15 -10.36 0.14
CA PHE A 31 7.39 -9.05 0.72
C PHE A 31 6.87 -8.95 2.16
N ALA A 32 5.67 -9.48 2.43
CA ALA A 32 5.13 -9.57 3.79
C ALA A 32 6.07 -10.32 4.76
N VAL A 33 6.65 -11.45 4.32
CA VAL A 33 7.61 -12.21 5.13
C VAL A 33 8.91 -11.43 5.33
N ILE A 34 9.42 -10.75 4.31
CA ILE A 34 10.62 -9.90 4.44
C ILE A 34 10.36 -8.78 5.47
N LEU A 35 9.20 -8.13 5.42
CA LEU A 35 8.82 -7.08 6.36
C LEU A 35 8.59 -7.60 7.78
N LEU A 36 8.00 -8.79 7.92
CA LEU A 36 7.91 -9.49 9.20
C LEU A 36 9.31 -9.72 9.77
N LEU A 37 10.22 -10.32 9.01
CA LEU A 37 11.59 -10.57 9.50
C LEU A 37 12.33 -9.27 9.80
N CYS A 38 12.08 -8.19 9.05
CA CYS A 38 12.63 -6.87 9.31
C CYS A 38 12.17 -6.31 10.67
N SER A 39 10.93 -6.55 11.10
CA SER A 39 10.48 -6.10 12.43
C SER A 39 11.17 -6.85 13.57
N PHE A 40 11.70 -8.05 13.32
CA PHE A 40 12.46 -8.86 14.28
C PHE A 40 13.95 -8.49 14.35
N ILE A 41 14.40 -7.45 13.63
CA ILE A 41 15.72 -6.84 13.91
C ILE A 41 15.77 -6.39 15.37
N ASP A 42 14.68 -5.84 15.89
CA ASP A 42 14.40 -5.76 17.33
C ASP A 42 13.34 -6.81 17.70
N PRO A 43 13.70 -7.88 18.44
CA PRO A 43 12.75 -8.93 18.82
C PRO A 43 11.52 -8.41 19.58
N TYR A 44 11.64 -7.37 20.39
CA TYR A 44 10.51 -6.82 21.16
C TYR A 44 9.52 -6.10 20.25
N VAL A 45 10.01 -5.39 19.24
CA VAL A 45 9.19 -4.77 18.20
C VAL A 45 8.47 -5.84 17.39
N GLY A 46 9.18 -6.86 16.92
CA GLY A 46 8.60 -7.98 16.18
C GLY A 46 7.51 -8.73 16.95
N VAL A 47 7.78 -9.08 18.22
CA VAL A 47 6.80 -9.79 19.07
C VAL A 47 5.59 -8.91 19.37
N SER A 48 5.78 -7.65 19.78
CA SER A 48 4.67 -6.74 20.10
C SER A 48 3.78 -6.47 18.88
N ALA A 49 4.38 -6.31 17.71
CA ALA A 49 3.68 -6.17 16.44
C ALA A 49 2.82 -7.40 16.10
N MET A 50 3.38 -8.60 16.22
CA MET A 50 2.66 -9.85 16.00
C MET A 50 1.50 -10.04 16.99
N VAL A 51 1.73 -9.78 18.28
CA VAL A 51 0.69 -9.89 19.31
C VAL A 51 -0.44 -8.90 19.03
N ALA A 52 -0.11 -7.64 18.72
CA ALA A 52 -1.11 -6.62 18.43
C ALA A 52 -1.98 -6.96 17.21
N GLY A 53 -1.33 -7.41 16.12
CA GLY A 53 -2.03 -7.89 14.93
C GLY A 53 -2.92 -9.10 15.22
N ALA A 54 -2.44 -10.06 15.99
CA ALA A 54 -3.17 -11.28 16.32
C ALA A 54 -4.42 -10.96 17.16
N VAL A 55 -4.28 -10.09 18.16
CA VAL A 55 -5.41 -9.61 18.97
C VAL A 55 -6.46 -8.94 18.10
N ALA A 56 -6.05 -8.01 17.22
CA ALA A 56 -6.97 -7.33 16.32
C ALA A 56 -7.71 -8.30 15.39
N ILE A 57 -7.00 -9.27 14.80
CA ILE A 57 -7.58 -10.28 13.90
C ILE A 57 -8.57 -11.18 14.65
N LEU A 58 -8.18 -11.69 15.83
CA LEU A 58 -9.02 -12.58 16.62
C LEU A 58 -10.30 -11.87 17.05
N VAL A 59 -10.19 -10.64 17.55
CA VAL A 59 -11.35 -9.83 17.96
C VAL A 59 -12.23 -9.52 16.75
N ALA A 60 -11.64 -9.17 15.61
CA ALA A 60 -12.40 -8.92 14.40
C ALA A 60 -13.17 -10.17 13.92
N TYR A 61 -12.52 -11.33 13.99
CA TYR A 61 -13.11 -12.62 13.64
C TYR A 61 -14.25 -13.01 14.59
N PHE A 62 -14.04 -12.90 15.91
CA PHE A 62 -15.06 -13.28 16.90
C PHE A 62 -16.29 -12.37 16.87
N LEU A 63 -16.12 -11.10 16.50
CA LEU A 63 -17.22 -10.15 16.32
C LEU A 63 -17.92 -10.29 14.97
N GLY A 64 -17.47 -11.19 14.09
CA GLY A 64 -18.12 -11.51 12.82
C GLY A 64 -17.90 -10.47 11.72
N PHE A 65 -16.77 -9.73 11.75
CA PHE A 65 -16.45 -8.80 10.67
C PHE A 65 -15.97 -9.52 9.40
N ASP A 66 -16.00 -8.77 8.29
CA ASP A 66 -15.69 -9.30 6.96
C ASP A 66 -14.33 -10.02 6.88
N HIS A 67 -14.37 -11.30 6.49
CA HIS A 67 -13.21 -12.16 6.37
C HIS A 67 -12.22 -11.70 5.30
N LYS A 68 -12.69 -11.01 4.24
CA LYS A 68 -11.79 -10.49 3.20
C LYS A 68 -10.90 -9.39 3.78
N ASN A 69 -11.48 -8.40 4.46
CA ASN A 69 -10.72 -7.32 5.10
C ASN A 69 -9.79 -7.82 6.23
N ILE A 70 -10.18 -8.89 6.94
CA ILE A 70 -9.27 -9.58 7.89
C ILE A 70 -8.09 -10.18 7.14
N ARG A 71 -8.35 -10.97 6.08
CA ARG A 71 -7.31 -11.66 5.30
C ARG A 71 -6.36 -10.70 4.62
N GLU A 72 -6.85 -9.55 4.14
CA GLU A 72 -6.04 -8.52 3.48
C GLU A 72 -5.28 -7.64 4.50
N GLY A 73 -5.43 -7.91 5.81
CA GLY A 73 -4.74 -7.15 6.86
C GLY A 73 -5.30 -5.74 7.09
N MET A 74 -6.37 -5.34 6.39
CA MET A 74 -6.95 -3.99 6.48
C MET A 74 -7.43 -3.63 7.89
N TYR A 75 -7.89 -4.62 8.66
CA TYR A 75 -8.36 -4.41 10.03
C TYR A 75 -7.27 -4.47 11.09
N SER A 76 -6.06 -4.91 10.75
CA SER A 76 -5.02 -5.21 11.74
C SER A 76 -3.70 -4.47 11.53
N PHE A 77 -3.38 -3.98 10.33
CA PHE A 77 -2.11 -3.28 10.09
C PHE A 77 -1.91 -2.04 10.98
N ASN A 78 -2.99 -1.28 11.26
CA ASN A 78 -2.92 -0.14 12.17
C ASN A 78 -2.55 -0.59 13.60
N SER A 79 -3.13 -1.71 14.09
CA SER A 79 -2.79 -2.26 15.40
C SER A 79 -1.37 -2.81 15.43
N VAL A 80 -0.90 -3.45 14.35
CA VAL A 80 0.50 -3.88 14.18
C VAL A 80 1.46 -2.70 14.36
N MET A 81 1.20 -1.56 13.70
CA MET A 81 2.03 -0.37 13.84
C MET A 81 2.00 0.22 15.26
N VAL A 82 0.84 0.22 15.94
CA VAL A 82 0.76 0.65 17.36
C VAL A 82 1.61 -0.27 18.24
N GLY A 83 1.57 -1.57 18.02
CA GLY A 83 2.38 -2.55 18.75
C GLY A 83 3.89 -2.35 18.55
N MET A 84 4.31 -2.02 17.33
CA MET A 84 5.72 -1.67 17.06
C MET A 84 6.14 -0.44 17.88
N VAL A 85 5.38 0.65 17.82
CA VAL A 85 5.75 1.87 18.54
C VAL A 85 5.74 1.66 20.05
N MET A 86 4.77 0.91 20.58
CA MET A 86 4.75 0.58 22.00
C MET A 86 6.08 -0.05 22.44
N ALA A 87 6.58 -1.04 21.72
CA ALA A 87 7.83 -1.73 22.06
C ALA A 87 9.09 -0.86 21.94
N VAL A 88 9.08 0.11 21.02
CA VAL A 88 10.16 1.09 20.86
C VAL A 88 10.25 2.04 22.04
N TYR A 89 9.13 2.37 22.69
CA TYR A 89 9.12 3.35 23.79
C TYR A 89 9.11 2.73 25.19
N TYR A 90 8.54 1.54 25.37
CA TYR A 90 8.26 0.99 26.70
C TYR A 90 8.80 -0.42 26.90
N ASP A 91 9.19 -0.76 28.11
CA ASP A 91 9.62 -2.11 28.49
C ASP A 91 8.46 -3.11 28.49
N MET A 92 8.75 -4.32 28.03
CA MET A 92 7.78 -5.42 28.00
C MET A 92 7.56 -6.00 29.41
N ASN A 93 6.73 -5.32 30.19
CA ASN A 93 6.27 -5.74 31.52
C ASN A 93 4.78 -6.11 31.51
N VAL A 94 4.22 -6.49 32.66
CA VAL A 94 2.79 -6.88 32.75
C VAL A 94 1.85 -5.72 32.35
N PRO A 95 2.00 -4.48 32.87
CA PRO A 95 1.23 -3.33 32.41
C PRO A 95 1.31 -3.10 30.90
N PHE A 96 2.49 -3.24 30.30
CA PHE A 96 2.71 -3.11 28.86
C PHE A 96 1.86 -4.10 28.08
N VAL A 97 1.91 -5.40 28.44
CA VAL A 97 1.16 -6.45 27.72
C VAL A 97 -0.35 -6.21 27.81
N LEU A 98 -0.84 -5.81 28.99
CA LEU A 98 -2.25 -5.46 29.17
C LEU A 98 -2.65 -4.28 28.27
N LEU A 99 -1.85 -3.21 28.28
CA LEU A 99 -2.12 -2.04 27.45
C LEU A 99 -2.03 -2.39 25.96
N LEU A 100 -1.09 -3.23 25.55
CA LEU A 100 -0.92 -3.68 24.16
C LEU A 100 -2.20 -4.36 23.65
N VAL A 101 -2.78 -5.26 24.44
CA VAL A 101 -4.04 -5.93 24.10
C VAL A 101 -5.17 -4.90 23.98
N LEU A 102 -5.34 -4.02 24.98
CA LEU A 102 -6.41 -3.02 24.99
C LEU A 102 -6.29 -2.05 23.81
N MET A 103 -5.09 -1.55 23.54
CA MET A 103 -4.84 -0.61 22.45
C MET A 103 -4.95 -1.26 21.07
N SER A 104 -4.68 -2.57 20.96
CA SER A 104 -4.93 -3.32 19.73
C SER A 104 -6.42 -3.40 19.40
N VAL A 105 -7.26 -3.62 20.42
CA VAL A 105 -8.74 -3.62 20.29
C VAL A 105 -9.26 -2.22 19.98
N PHE A 106 -8.78 -1.21 20.73
CA PHE A 106 -9.14 0.18 20.50
C PHE A 106 -8.83 0.62 19.06
N THR A 107 -7.61 0.31 18.58
CA THR A 107 -7.16 0.66 17.24
C THR A 107 -7.97 -0.06 16.16
N LEU A 108 -8.36 -1.33 16.39
CA LEU A 108 -9.29 -2.05 15.51
C LEU A 108 -10.65 -1.34 15.44
N PHE A 109 -11.25 -1.00 16.58
CA PHE A 109 -12.56 -0.34 16.60
C PHE A 109 -12.51 1.04 15.93
N PHE A 110 -11.44 1.78 16.16
CA PHE A 110 -11.21 3.05 15.47
C PHE A 110 -11.00 2.84 13.96
N THR A 111 -10.30 1.78 13.55
CA THR A 111 -10.16 1.39 12.14
C THR A 111 -11.51 1.16 11.49
N LEU A 112 -12.39 0.39 12.13
CA LEU A 112 -13.73 0.11 11.65
C LEU A 112 -14.59 1.38 11.55
N ALA A 113 -14.55 2.24 12.58
CA ALA A 113 -15.32 3.48 12.62
C ALA A 113 -14.88 4.48 11.54
N ILE A 114 -13.57 4.70 11.39
CA ILE A 114 -13.02 5.58 10.36
C ILE A 114 -13.26 5.01 8.96
N ASN A 115 -13.15 3.69 8.77
CA ASN A 115 -13.48 3.05 7.50
C ASN A 115 -14.93 3.29 7.09
N ALA A 116 -15.86 3.10 8.02
CA ALA A 116 -17.28 3.32 7.78
C ALA A 116 -17.58 4.78 7.40
N GLN A 117 -16.81 5.75 7.90
CA GLN A 117 -17.02 7.16 7.58
C GLN A 117 -16.34 7.57 6.26
N LEU A 118 -15.09 7.19 6.03
CA LEU A 118 -14.35 7.57 4.82
C LEU A 118 -14.84 6.85 3.56
N SER A 119 -15.30 5.60 3.69
CA SER A 119 -15.85 4.83 2.57
C SER A 119 -17.11 5.47 1.96
N LYS A 120 -17.93 6.20 2.74
CA LYS A 120 -19.06 7.01 2.21
C LYS A 120 -18.60 8.04 1.17
N TYR A 121 -17.39 8.56 1.34
CA TYR A 121 -16.75 9.49 0.42
C TYR A 121 -15.83 8.79 -0.58
N GLY A 122 -15.77 7.45 -0.58
CA GLY A 122 -14.86 6.66 -1.40
C GLY A 122 -13.39 6.92 -1.09
N LEU A 123 -13.07 7.25 0.17
CA LEU A 123 -11.70 7.49 0.63
C LEU A 123 -11.20 6.30 1.47
N PRO A 124 -9.89 6.00 1.42
CA PRO A 124 -9.27 4.93 2.20
C PRO A 124 -9.07 5.32 3.67
N ILE A 125 -8.98 4.34 4.56
CA ILE A 125 -8.66 4.56 5.99
C ILE A 125 -7.28 5.11 6.27
N MET A 126 -6.31 4.74 5.43
CA MET A 126 -4.89 5.06 5.62
C MET A 126 -4.40 4.64 7.02
N SER A 127 -3.33 5.28 7.51
CA SER A 127 -2.77 5.05 8.84
C SER A 127 -3.38 5.96 9.92
N ILE A 128 -4.57 6.53 9.68
CA ILE A 128 -5.25 7.39 10.65
C ILE A 128 -5.50 6.65 11.97
N PRO A 129 -6.04 5.41 11.98
CA PRO A 129 -6.27 4.71 13.24
C PRO A 129 -4.98 4.45 14.04
N PHE A 130 -3.88 4.15 13.35
CA PHE A 130 -2.57 4.07 13.99
C PHE A 130 -2.18 5.37 14.71
N LEU A 131 -2.37 6.55 14.09
CA LEU A 131 -2.05 7.84 14.71
C LEU A 131 -2.81 8.06 16.02
N PHE A 132 -4.12 7.80 16.01
CA PHE A 132 -4.92 7.92 17.22
C PHE A 132 -4.52 6.90 18.30
N GLY A 133 -4.23 5.67 17.90
CA GLY A 133 -3.76 4.62 18.82
C GLY A 133 -2.43 5.00 19.48
N VAL A 134 -1.44 5.42 18.69
CA VAL A 134 -0.10 5.75 19.19
C VAL A 134 -0.11 7.03 20.01
N TRP A 135 -0.84 8.07 19.62
CA TRP A 135 -0.94 9.28 20.43
C TRP A 135 -1.62 9.00 21.77
N THR A 136 -2.66 8.17 21.78
CA THR A 136 -3.30 7.73 23.04
C THR A 136 -2.29 7.01 23.93
N VAL A 137 -1.52 6.06 23.40
CA VAL A 137 -0.46 5.36 24.13
C VAL A 137 0.57 6.35 24.71
N LEU A 138 1.06 7.28 23.90
CA LEU A 138 2.11 8.22 24.31
C LEU A 138 1.65 9.24 25.35
N LEU A 139 0.37 9.65 25.30
CA LEU A 139 -0.22 10.52 26.32
C LEU A 139 -0.44 9.76 27.62
N VAL A 140 -0.98 8.54 27.54
CA VAL A 140 -1.24 7.68 28.70
C VAL A 140 0.04 7.27 29.41
N GLY A 141 1.13 7.02 28.68
CA GLY A 141 2.42 6.66 29.27
C GLY A 141 3.04 7.74 30.16
N ARG A 142 2.57 8.99 30.07
CA ARG A 142 2.99 10.08 30.97
C ARG A 142 2.29 10.01 32.34
N GLU A 143 1.11 9.42 32.36
CA GLU A 143 0.25 9.35 33.56
C GLU A 143 0.43 8.04 34.32
N PHE A 144 0.77 6.95 33.62
CA PHE A 144 0.82 5.62 34.21
C PHE A 144 2.26 5.19 34.52
N GLY A 145 2.64 5.30 35.81
CA GLY A 145 3.98 4.90 36.28
C GLY A 145 4.35 3.43 36.12
N GLY A 146 3.41 2.55 35.77
CA GLY A 146 3.70 1.14 35.44
C GLY A 146 4.26 0.93 34.03
N LEU A 147 4.21 1.95 33.18
CA LEU A 147 4.82 1.93 31.84
C LEU A 147 6.20 2.55 31.93
N HIS A 148 7.22 1.70 32.04
CA HIS A 148 8.60 2.16 32.12
C HIS A 148 9.12 2.44 30.71
N LEU A 149 9.78 3.59 30.55
CA LEU A 149 10.46 3.92 29.30
C LEU A 149 11.61 2.93 29.09
N THR A 150 11.76 2.48 27.85
CA THR A 150 12.82 1.55 27.50
C THR A 150 14.14 2.26 27.23
N GLU A 151 15.24 1.62 27.60
CA GLU A 151 16.60 2.05 27.27
C GLU A 151 17.16 1.34 26.01
N ARG A 152 16.36 0.47 25.37
CA ARG A 152 16.79 -0.43 24.26
C ARG A 152 17.24 0.28 22.97
N GLY A 153 17.05 1.59 22.87
CA GLY A 153 17.59 2.42 21.77
C GLY A 153 18.87 3.19 22.13
N ILE A 154 19.30 3.16 23.39
CA ILE A 154 20.45 3.92 23.90
C ILE A 154 21.70 3.02 23.94
N TYR A 155 21.52 1.74 24.32
CA TYR A 155 22.61 0.77 24.47
C TYR A 155 22.56 -0.36 23.42
N THR A 156 22.15 -0.04 22.18
CA THR A 156 21.95 -1.02 21.10
C THR A 156 23.17 -1.92 20.87
N ILE A 157 24.39 -1.39 20.98
CA ILE A 157 25.63 -2.16 20.85
C ILE A 157 25.76 -3.23 21.96
N ASN A 158 25.42 -2.88 23.20
CA ASN A 158 25.51 -3.81 24.34
C ASN A 158 24.51 -4.96 24.19
N GLU A 159 23.33 -4.67 23.65
CA GLU A 159 22.29 -5.68 23.39
C GLU A 159 22.68 -6.61 22.26
N LEU A 160 23.19 -6.06 21.14
CA LEU A 160 23.74 -6.85 20.04
C LEU A 160 24.88 -7.75 20.53
N TRP A 161 25.75 -7.25 21.41
CA TRP A 161 26.77 -8.06 22.05
C TRP A 161 26.18 -9.19 22.91
N ALA A 162 25.15 -8.91 23.70
CA ALA A 162 24.47 -9.91 24.51
C ALA A 162 23.81 -11.02 23.66
N TYR A 163 23.28 -10.68 22.47
CA TYR A 163 22.62 -11.64 21.59
C TYR A 163 23.58 -12.44 20.70
N GLY A 164 24.65 -11.82 20.20
CA GLY A 164 25.52 -12.43 19.18
C GLY A 164 27.01 -12.13 19.30
N GLY A 165 27.43 -11.51 20.41
CA GLY A 165 28.82 -11.18 20.69
C GLY A 165 29.45 -10.21 19.68
N GLU A 166 30.78 -10.23 19.62
CA GLU A 166 31.57 -9.35 18.77
C GLU A 166 31.22 -9.44 17.28
N THR A 167 30.91 -10.66 16.80
CA THR A 167 30.63 -10.88 15.37
C THR A 167 29.38 -10.12 14.92
N LEU A 168 28.31 -10.14 15.73
CA LEU A 168 27.06 -9.46 15.41
C LEU A 168 27.22 -7.93 15.51
N VAL A 169 27.96 -7.45 16.50
CA VAL A 169 28.28 -6.03 16.65
C VAL A 169 29.09 -5.53 15.45
N ASN A 170 30.17 -6.22 15.09
CA ASN A 170 31.02 -5.84 13.96
C ASN A 170 30.24 -5.86 12.64
N PHE A 171 29.33 -6.82 12.45
CA PHE A 171 28.45 -6.85 11.28
C PHE A 171 27.51 -5.65 11.26
N TYR A 172 26.82 -5.37 12.37
CA TYR A 172 25.89 -4.25 12.46
C TYR A 172 26.60 -2.92 12.22
N GLU A 173 27.73 -2.68 12.87
CA GLU A 173 28.53 -1.46 12.69
C GLU A 173 29.08 -1.33 11.27
N ALA A 174 29.50 -2.43 10.64
CA ALA A 174 29.96 -2.41 9.25
C ALA A 174 28.85 -2.00 8.27
N VAL A 175 27.60 -2.41 8.55
CA VAL A 175 26.43 -2.03 7.74
C VAL A 175 25.98 -0.60 8.03
N ASP A 176 25.95 -0.18 9.30
CA ASP A 176 25.48 1.16 9.66
C ASP A 176 26.48 2.26 9.28
N ASN A 177 27.78 1.94 9.21
CA ASN A 177 28.86 2.85 8.80
C ASN A 177 29.31 2.64 7.34
N LEU A 178 28.44 2.13 6.46
CA LEU A 178 28.77 2.02 5.04
C LEU A 178 29.17 3.39 4.46
N PRO A 179 30.22 3.47 3.63
CA PRO A 179 30.69 4.73 3.04
C PRO A 179 29.78 5.16 1.87
N ILE A 180 28.52 5.46 2.17
CA ILE A 180 27.50 5.90 1.21
C ILE A 180 27.25 7.41 1.34
N PRO A 181 26.82 8.08 0.25
CA PRO A 181 26.41 9.48 0.32
C PRO A 181 25.28 9.71 1.33
N ASP A 182 25.32 10.84 2.05
CA ASP A 182 24.34 11.22 3.08
C ASP A 182 22.88 11.05 2.63
N ILE A 183 22.56 11.50 1.43
CA ILE A 183 21.21 11.42 0.89
C ILE A 183 20.70 9.97 0.73
N ILE A 184 21.61 9.00 0.49
CA ILE A 184 21.28 7.58 0.39
C ILE A 184 21.14 6.97 1.78
N ASP A 185 22.00 7.35 2.73
CA ASP A 185 21.86 6.95 4.13
C ASP A 185 20.50 7.38 4.70
N VAL A 186 20.12 8.65 4.53
CA VAL A 186 18.83 9.18 4.99
C VAL A 186 17.66 8.47 4.29
N TYR A 187 17.79 8.10 3.01
CA TYR A 187 16.77 7.32 2.30
C TYR A 187 16.58 5.93 2.94
N LEU A 188 17.68 5.20 3.20
CA LEU A 188 17.63 3.88 3.80
C LEU A 188 17.09 3.93 5.23
N ARG A 189 17.57 4.86 6.06
CA ARG A 189 17.02 5.08 7.40
C ARG A 189 15.54 5.49 7.36
N SER A 190 15.12 6.25 6.34
CA SER A 190 13.70 6.59 6.12
C SER A 190 12.85 5.37 5.73
N LEU A 191 13.40 4.41 4.99
CA LEU A 191 12.70 3.15 4.75
C LEU A 191 12.55 2.34 6.04
N GLY A 192 13.62 2.23 6.84
CA GLY A 192 13.58 1.58 8.16
C GLY A 192 12.59 2.24 9.13
N ALA A 193 12.50 3.58 9.09
CA ALA A 193 11.60 4.37 9.90
C ALA A 193 10.11 4.04 9.70
N ILE A 194 9.72 3.49 8.54
CA ILE A 194 8.34 3.00 8.29
C ILE A 194 7.94 1.92 9.30
N PHE A 195 8.92 1.12 9.73
CA PHE A 195 8.78 0.05 10.72
C PHE A 195 9.34 0.44 12.09
N PHE A 196 9.61 1.73 12.30
CA PHE A 196 10.19 2.28 13.54
C PHE A 196 11.57 1.68 13.87
N GLN A 197 12.33 1.30 12.83
CA GLN A 197 13.68 0.74 12.92
C GLN A 197 14.67 1.68 12.22
N PHE A 198 15.31 2.56 12.98
CA PHE A 198 16.08 3.69 12.42
C PHE A 198 17.53 3.37 12.02
N ASN A 199 17.73 2.26 11.32
CA ASN A 199 19.06 1.78 10.93
C ASN A 199 19.12 1.43 9.45
N VAL A 200 20.34 1.47 8.90
CA VAL A 200 20.60 1.20 7.48
C VAL A 200 20.22 -0.23 7.11
N LEU A 201 20.43 -1.19 8.02
CA LEU A 201 20.11 -2.60 7.80
C LEU A 201 18.62 -2.82 7.51
N ALA A 202 17.73 -2.28 8.34
CA ALA A 202 16.29 -2.33 8.12
C ALA A 202 15.91 -1.68 6.79
N GLY A 203 16.50 -0.52 6.49
CA GLY A 203 16.33 0.17 5.22
C GLY A 203 16.69 -0.68 4.01
N LEU A 204 17.84 -1.37 4.04
CA LEU A 204 18.31 -2.26 2.97
C LEU A 204 17.39 -3.46 2.80
N VAL A 205 16.99 -4.11 3.89
CA VAL A 205 16.06 -5.25 3.86
C VAL A 205 14.73 -4.85 3.21
N ILE A 206 14.17 -3.71 3.63
CA ILE A 206 12.94 -3.16 3.06
C ILE A 206 13.13 -2.79 1.59
N ALA A 207 14.25 -2.15 1.22
CA ALA A 207 14.53 -1.77 -0.17
C ALA A 207 14.60 -2.99 -1.09
N ILE A 208 15.30 -4.06 -0.68
CA ILE A 208 15.39 -5.32 -1.43
C ILE A 208 14.00 -5.93 -1.60
N GLY A 209 13.21 -5.97 -0.52
CA GLY A 209 11.83 -6.44 -0.56
C GLY A 209 10.96 -5.63 -1.52
N LEU A 210 11.08 -4.30 -1.47
CA LEU A 210 10.31 -3.37 -2.29
C LEU A 210 10.65 -3.50 -3.78
N ILE A 211 11.93 -3.59 -4.15
CA ILE A 211 12.36 -3.83 -5.54
C ILE A 211 11.83 -5.17 -6.07
N ARG A 212 11.86 -6.21 -5.23
CA ARG A 212 11.35 -7.54 -5.57
C ARG A 212 9.84 -7.55 -5.75
N PHE A 213 9.11 -6.81 -4.91
CA PHE A 213 7.66 -6.68 -5.00
C PHE A 213 7.24 -5.87 -6.22
N SER A 214 7.73 -4.63 -6.34
CA SER A 214 7.30 -3.70 -7.37
C SER A 214 8.43 -2.71 -7.69
N ARG A 215 8.92 -2.79 -8.93
CA ARG A 215 9.91 -1.85 -9.46
C ARG A 215 9.31 -0.46 -9.59
N ILE A 216 8.03 -0.36 -9.94
CA ILE A 216 7.32 0.91 -10.01
C ILE A 216 7.22 1.55 -8.62
N ALA A 217 6.82 0.79 -7.59
CA ALA A 217 6.77 1.30 -6.22
C ALA A 217 8.16 1.75 -5.73
N PHE A 218 9.20 0.98 -6.05
CA PHE A 218 10.58 1.36 -5.72
C PHE A 218 10.98 2.68 -6.39
N VAL A 219 10.79 2.84 -7.70
CA VAL A 219 11.12 4.11 -8.39
C VAL A 219 10.29 5.28 -7.86
N LEU A 220 9.01 5.07 -7.55
CA LEU A 220 8.17 6.09 -6.92
C LEU A 220 8.73 6.50 -5.55
N SER A 221 9.17 5.54 -4.74
CA SER A 221 9.78 5.83 -3.43
C SER A 221 11.00 6.75 -3.56
N LEU A 222 11.84 6.51 -4.58
CA LEU A 222 13.01 7.34 -4.88
C LEU A 222 12.58 8.74 -5.33
N VAL A 223 11.66 8.84 -6.31
CA VAL A 223 11.18 10.13 -6.82
C VAL A 223 10.56 10.97 -5.71
N GLY A 224 9.73 10.37 -4.86
CA GLY A 224 9.14 11.06 -3.71
C GLY A 224 10.18 11.55 -2.72
N PHE A 225 11.03 10.63 -2.26
CA PHE A 225 12.05 10.94 -1.26
C PHE A 225 13.03 12.00 -1.76
N PHE A 226 13.64 11.82 -2.93
CA PHE A 226 14.64 12.77 -3.45
C PHE A 226 14.02 14.13 -3.76
N SER A 227 12.79 14.19 -4.29
CA SER A 227 12.12 15.47 -4.53
C SER A 227 11.88 16.22 -3.20
N GLY A 228 11.39 15.52 -2.17
CA GLY A 228 11.17 16.09 -0.84
C GLY A 228 12.48 16.53 -0.18
N TYR A 229 13.51 15.68 -0.20
CA TYR A 229 14.83 15.96 0.38
C TYR A 229 15.50 17.17 -0.29
N LEU A 230 15.52 17.20 -1.64
CA LEU A 230 16.12 18.31 -2.38
C LEU A 230 15.38 19.62 -2.14
N PHE A 231 14.06 19.59 -2.06
CA PHE A 231 13.27 20.77 -1.70
C PHE A 231 13.58 21.24 -0.28
N PHE A 232 13.71 20.33 0.68
CA PHE A 232 14.07 20.66 2.06
C PHE A 232 15.44 21.34 2.14
N GLY A 233 16.43 20.81 1.42
CA GLY A 233 17.76 21.41 1.31
C GLY A 233 17.74 22.76 0.60
N PHE A 234 16.98 22.89 -0.48
CA PHE A 234 16.83 24.16 -1.21
C PHE A 234 16.20 25.27 -0.36
N MET A 235 15.26 24.92 0.52
CA MET A 235 14.62 25.86 1.45
C MET A 235 15.46 26.13 2.71
N GLU A 236 16.71 25.66 2.76
CA GLU A 236 17.60 25.75 3.92
C GLU A 236 16.94 25.21 5.22
N GLY A 237 16.10 24.18 5.06
CA GLY A 237 15.42 23.55 6.17
C GLY A 237 16.41 22.87 7.13
N GLN A 238 16.08 22.83 8.42
CA GLN A 238 16.91 22.15 9.41
C GLN A 238 16.87 20.62 9.19
N PHE A 239 17.96 20.09 8.62
CA PHE A 239 18.13 18.66 8.36
C PHE A 239 18.04 17.79 9.63
N SER A 240 18.13 18.38 10.82
CA SER A 240 17.89 17.68 12.08
C SER A 240 16.52 16.98 12.13
N HIS A 241 15.49 17.53 11.49
CA HIS A 241 14.18 16.87 11.41
C HIS A 241 14.17 15.65 10.48
N LEU A 242 15.00 15.65 9.43
CA LEU A 242 15.16 14.52 8.52
C LEU A 242 16.04 13.43 9.13
N HIS A 243 17.10 13.83 9.81
CA HIS A 243 18.11 12.95 10.43
C HIS A 243 17.66 12.37 11.77
N TYR A 244 17.04 13.17 12.66
CA TYR A 244 16.72 12.74 14.03
C TYR A 244 15.24 12.50 14.28
N SER A 245 14.34 13.14 13.53
CA SER A 245 12.90 12.86 13.63
C SER A 245 12.42 11.82 12.61
N TYR A 246 13.30 11.36 11.71
CA TYR A 246 13.08 10.27 10.75
C TYR A 246 11.80 10.40 9.92
N ILE A 247 11.43 11.61 9.54
CA ILE A 247 10.12 11.91 8.93
C ILE A 247 10.12 11.64 7.41
N GLY A 248 11.28 11.32 6.82
CA GLY A 248 11.45 11.10 5.38
C GLY A 248 10.59 10.00 4.78
N PHE A 249 10.10 9.05 5.61
CA PHE A 249 9.16 8.04 5.15
C PHE A 249 7.83 8.61 4.64
N ASN A 250 7.43 9.80 5.11
CA ASN A 250 6.21 10.46 4.64
C ASN A 250 6.27 10.70 3.13
N PHE A 251 7.43 11.10 2.59
CA PHE A 251 7.62 11.25 1.14
C PHE A 251 7.46 9.92 0.41
N ILE A 252 8.07 8.85 0.95
CA ILE A 252 8.07 7.51 0.37
C ILE A 252 6.65 6.94 0.31
N LEU A 253 5.93 6.91 1.43
CA LEU A 253 4.57 6.35 1.48
C LEU A 253 3.59 7.19 0.67
N SER A 254 3.74 8.51 0.63
CA SER A 254 2.92 9.38 -0.22
C SER A 254 3.12 9.07 -1.69
N ALA A 255 4.37 8.89 -2.11
CA ALA A 255 4.71 8.57 -3.48
C ALA A 255 4.16 7.20 -3.92
N ILE A 256 4.28 6.17 -3.08
CA ILE A 256 3.74 4.84 -3.38
C ILE A 256 2.22 4.88 -3.40
N ALA A 257 1.59 5.53 -2.42
CA ALA A 257 0.15 5.62 -2.31
C ALA A 257 -0.47 6.36 -3.51
N LEU A 258 -0.03 7.58 -3.79
CA LEU A 258 -0.55 8.35 -4.92
C LEU A 258 -0.09 7.76 -6.26
N GLY A 259 1.17 7.36 -6.36
CA GLY A 259 1.82 7.03 -7.62
C GLY A 259 1.60 5.62 -8.14
N GLY A 260 1.35 4.67 -7.23
CA GLY A 260 1.33 3.24 -7.53
C GLY A 260 0.07 2.52 -7.07
N PHE A 261 -0.59 3.03 -6.03
CA PHE A 261 -1.72 2.33 -5.42
C PHE A 261 -3.08 2.97 -5.75
N PHE A 262 -3.25 4.27 -5.58
CA PHE A 262 -4.56 4.91 -5.77
C PHE A 262 -4.75 5.53 -7.16
N ILE A 263 -3.68 5.88 -7.86
CA ILE A 263 -3.71 6.44 -9.20
C ILE A 263 -2.84 5.56 -10.10
N ILE A 264 -3.30 5.33 -11.33
CA ILE A 264 -2.54 4.56 -12.32
C ILE A 264 -1.17 5.20 -12.54
N PRO A 265 -0.07 4.44 -12.49
CA PRO A 265 1.26 4.93 -12.83
C PRO A 265 1.29 5.50 -14.25
N SER A 266 1.64 6.77 -14.37
CA SER A 266 1.72 7.48 -15.66
C SER A 266 2.69 8.66 -15.54
N ARG A 267 3.10 9.27 -16.65
CA ARG A 267 3.95 10.47 -16.63
C ARG A 267 3.35 11.58 -15.76
N GLY A 268 2.04 11.81 -15.86
CA GLY A 268 1.34 12.79 -15.02
C GLY A 268 1.39 12.44 -13.54
N THR A 269 1.32 11.15 -13.21
CA THR A 269 1.38 10.67 -11.83
C THR A 269 2.79 10.83 -11.23
N PHE A 270 3.84 10.57 -12.01
CA PHE A 270 5.22 10.83 -11.57
C PHE A 270 5.48 12.33 -11.32
N ILE A 271 4.93 13.21 -12.17
CA ILE A 271 4.96 14.66 -11.96
C ILE A 271 4.19 15.04 -10.69
N LEU A 272 2.99 14.48 -10.49
CA LEU A 272 2.20 14.71 -9.28
C LEU A 272 3.00 14.36 -8.02
N VAL A 273 3.65 13.19 -8.00
CA VAL A 273 4.47 12.75 -6.85
C VAL A 273 5.66 13.67 -6.62
N ALA A 274 6.35 14.08 -7.69
CA ALA A 274 7.47 15.01 -7.59
C ALA A 274 7.01 16.36 -6.99
N LEU A 275 5.83 16.86 -7.35
CA LEU A 275 5.27 18.12 -6.82
C LEU A 275 4.63 17.98 -5.42
N ALA A 276 4.05 16.82 -5.12
CA ALA A 276 3.46 16.51 -3.82
C ALA A 276 4.52 16.48 -2.72
N SER A 277 5.73 16.01 -3.03
CA SER A 277 6.79 15.83 -2.04
C SER A 277 7.25 17.14 -1.37
N PRO A 278 7.49 18.25 -2.09
CA PRO A 278 7.63 19.57 -1.49
C PRO A 278 6.50 20.00 -0.55
N ILE A 279 5.25 19.69 -0.89
CA ILE A 279 4.10 20.01 -0.04
C ILE A 279 4.16 19.22 1.28
N ILE A 280 4.57 17.95 1.23
CA ILE A 280 4.80 17.15 2.45
C ILE A 280 5.86 17.81 3.32
N ALA A 281 6.96 18.29 2.75
CA ALA A 281 8.02 18.96 3.50
C ALA A 281 7.49 20.19 4.24
N ILE A 282 6.67 21.01 3.58
CA ILE A 282 5.98 22.15 4.19
C ILE A 282 5.04 21.68 5.31
N LEU A 283 4.25 20.63 5.08
CA LEU A 283 3.34 20.08 6.09
C LEU A 283 4.10 19.52 7.31
N ILE A 284 5.23 18.86 7.10
CA ILE A 284 6.09 18.36 8.18
C ILE A 284 6.53 19.52 9.08
N ALA A 285 7.06 20.60 8.49
CA ALA A 285 7.50 21.76 9.24
C ALA A 285 6.33 22.47 9.96
N ALA A 286 5.23 22.71 9.24
CA ALA A 286 4.08 23.43 9.78
C ALA A 286 3.37 22.65 10.90
N ILE A 287 3.04 21.38 10.67
CA ILE A 287 2.38 20.53 11.65
C ILE A 287 3.33 20.24 12.82
N GLY A 288 4.62 20.03 12.54
CA GLY A 288 5.64 19.82 13.57
C GLY A 288 5.63 20.92 14.63
N ASN A 289 5.63 22.18 14.21
CA ASN A 289 5.58 23.33 15.12
C ASN A 289 4.30 23.41 15.97
N VAL A 290 3.17 22.89 15.49
CA VAL A 290 1.93 22.82 16.29
C VAL A 290 2.00 21.66 17.28
N PHE A 291 2.54 20.53 16.84
CA PHE A 291 2.57 19.29 17.61
C PHE A 291 3.60 19.30 18.74
N THR A 292 4.63 20.16 18.66
CA THR A 292 5.54 20.42 19.80
C THR A 292 4.79 20.98 21.01
N VAL A 293 3.73 21.77 20.83
CA VAL A 293 2.93 22.35 21.93
C VAL A 293 2.22 21.26 22.74
N VAL A 294 1.64 20.27 22.06
CA VAL A 294 1.02 19.10 22.69
C VAL A 294 2.04 17.99 23.00
N GLN A 295 3.31 18.24 22.70
CA GLN A 295 4.44 17.33 22.89
C GLN A 295 4.24 15.97 22.21
N LEU A 296 3.58 15.93 21.05
CA LEU A 296 3.36 14.69 20.31
C LEU A 296 4.20 14.66 19.02
N PRO A 297 4.72 13.49 18.62
CA PRO A 297 5.30 13.32 17.30
C PRO A 297 4.21 13.32 16.21
N ILE A 298 4.55 13.86 15.03
CA ILE A 298 3.61 13.96 13.90
C ILE A 298 3.42 12.63 13.16
N TYR A 299 4.39 11.71 13.22
CA TYR A 299 4.40 10.42 12.54
C TYR A 299 3.94 10.53 11.06
N SER A 300 2.94 9.72 10.65
CA SER A 300 2.42 9.61 9.29
C SER A 300 1.33 10.65 8.96
N LEU A 301 1.09 11.63 9.84
CA LEU A 301 0.04 12.63 9.66
C LEU A 301 0.20 13.46 8.37
N PRO A 302 1.39 14.00 8.04
CA PRO A 302 1.57 14.80 6.81
C PRO A 302 1.18 14.05 5.55
N TYR A 303 1.61 12.79 5.44
CA TYR A 303 1.26 11.89 4.35
C TYR A 303 -0.24 11.58 4.29
N ASN A 304 -0.85 11.20 5.42
CA ASN A 304 -2.28 10.87 5.47
C ASN A 304 -3.13 12.06 4.99
N VAL A 305 -2.81 13.27 5.46
CA VAL A 305 -3.51 14.50 5.06
C VAL A 305 -3.36 14.74 3.56
N LEU A 306 -2.12 14.75 3.04
CA LEU A 306 -1.89 15.07 1.64
C LEU A 306 -2.56 14.07 0.70
N VAL A 307 -2.46 12.78 0.99
CA VAL A 307 -3.07 11.75 0.13
C VAL A 307 -4.58 11.85 0.15
N LEU A 308 -5.20 11.97 1.32
CA LEU A 308 -6.66 12.07 1.40
C LEU A 308 -7.19 13.31 0.71
N VAL A 309 -6.54 14.47 0.89
CA VAL A 309 -6.90 15.70 0.19
C VAL A 309 -6.76 15.52 -1.31
N THR A 310 -5.64 14.96 -1.78
CA THR A 310 -5.40 14.73 -3.20
C THR A 310 -6.46 13.81 -3.81
N LEU A 311 -6.76 12.68 -3.17
CA LEU A 311 -7.77 11.73 -3.66
C LEU A 311 -9.16 12.36 -3.67
N TYR A 312 -9.51 13.12 -2.64
CA TYR A 312 -10.80 13.81 -2.56
C TYR A 312 -10.93 14.84 -3.69
N VAL A 313 -9.91 15.68 -3.90
CA VAL A 313 -9.90 16.67 -4.99
C VAL A 313 -10.01 16.01 -6.36
N LEU A 314 -9.29 14.90 -6.59
CA LEU A 314 -9.37 14.19 -7.87
C LEU A 314 -10.76 13.64 -8.16
N LYS A 315 -11.52 13.28 -7.11
CA LYS A 315 -12.90 12.80 -7.20
C LYS A 315 -13.91 13.91 -7.52
N LEU A 316 -13.61 15.16 -7.15
CA LEU A 316 -14.49 16.31 -7.42
C LEU A 316 -14.42 16.81 -8.88
N ARG A 317 -13.53 16.26 -9.71
CA ARG A 317 -13.37 16.71 -11.11
C ARG A 317 -14.56 16.29 -11.97
N LEU A 318 -15.19 17.28 -12.62
CA LEU A 318 -16.30 17.05 -13.56
C LEU A 318 -15.85 16.46 -14.90
N ALA A 319 -14.62 16.74 -15.33
CA ALA A 319 -14.04 16.25 -16.57
C ALA A 319 -12.61 15.71 -16.32
N PRO A 320 -12.47 14.49 -15.79
CA PRO A 320 -11.18 13.94 -15.41
C PRO A 320 -10.29 13.74 -16.65
N LYS A 321 -9.09 14.33 -16.63
CA LYS A 321 -8.04 14.14 -17.64
C LYS A 321 -6.71 13.81 -16.97
N GLY A 322 -5.90 12.98 -17.63
CA GLY A 322 -4.52 12.66 -17.25
C GLY A 322 -4.38 11.70 -16.05
N LEU A 323 -4.74 12.16 -14.86
CA LEU A 323 -4.66 11.37 -13.63
C LEU A 323 -5.89 10.47 -13.49
N THR A 324 -5.71 9.16 -13.60
CA THR A 324 -6.82 8.19 -13.54
C THR A 324 -6.76 7.42 -12.22
N PRO A 325 -7.76 7.59 -11.32
CA PRO A 325 -7.87 6.78 -10.11
C PRO A 325 -8.07 5.30 -10.46
N ILE A 326 -7.51 4.42 -9.62
CA ILE A 326 -7.70 2.97 -9.73
C ILE A 326 -9.08 2.61 -9.17
N VAL A 327 -9.91 1.97 -9.99
CA VAL A 327 -11.27 1.55 -9.60
C VAL A 327 -11.24 0.17 -8.94
N GLU A 328 -10.52 -0.78 -9.53
CA GLU A 328 -10.36 -2.13 -9.00
C GLU A 328 -8.91 -2.36 -8.58
N GLN A 329 -8.70 -2.54 -7.28
CA GLN A 329 -7.38 -2.64 -6.68
C GLN A 329 -6.82 -4.07 -6.76
N SER A 330 -5.63 -4.21 -7.36
CA SER A 330 -4.88 -5.49 -7.39
C SER A 330 -3.69 -5.54 -6.43
N TYR A 331 -3.46 -4.51 -5.62
CA TYR A 331 -2.36 -4.40 -4.66
C TYR A 331 -0.95 -4.53 -5.28
N SER A 332 -0.83 -4.23 -6.57
CA SER A 332 0.43 -4.17 -7.31
C SER A 332 0.34 -3.06 -8.38
N PRO A 333 1.25 -2.07 -8.37
CA PRO A 333 1.28 -1.01 -9.38
C PRO A 333 1.39 -1.55 -10.81
N GLU A 334 2.21 -2.57 -11.04
CA GLU A 334 2.43 -3.21 -12.34
C GLU A 334 1.15 -3.88 -12.86
N ILE A 335 0.46 -4.64 -12.00
CA ILE A 335 -0.78 -5.33 -12.38
C ILE A 335 -1.89 -4.30 -12.66
N ASN A 336 -2.00 -3.27 -11.84
CA ASN A 336 -2.98 -2.20 -12.05
C ASN A 336 -2.74 -1.47 -13.38
N LEU A 337 -1.48 -1.15 -13.69
CA LEU A 337 -1.10 -0.53 -14.96
C LEU A 337 -1.41 -1.46 -16.14
N TYR A 338 -1.03 -2.74 -16.06
CA TYR A 338 -1.29 -3.72 -17.11
C TYR A 338 -2.78 -3.88 -17.38
N ARG A 339 -3.61 -4.02 -16.33
CA ARG A 339 -5.07 -4.12 -16.46
C ARG A 339 -5.66 -2.87 -17.11
N PHE A 340 -5.21 -1.70 -16.69
CA PHE A 340 -5.67 -0.42 -17.26
C PHE A 340 -5.33 -0.30 -18.75
N LEU A 341 -4.09 -0.63 -19.14
CA LEU A 341 -3.66 -0.58 -20.55
C LEU A 341 -4.43 -1.59 -21.40
N ASN A 342 -4.58 -2.82 -20.92
CA ASN A 342 -5.34 -3.85 -21.61
C ASN A 342 -6.82 -3.48 -21.76
N GLN A 343 -7.45 -2.94 -20.71
CA GLN A 343 -8.82 -2.45 -20.79
C GLN A 343 -8.95 -1.31 -21.81
N LYS A 344 -8.00 -0.37 -21.81
CA LYS A 344 -7.99 0.75 -22.76
C LYS A 344 -7.82 0.28 -24.20
N GLU A 345 -6.94 -0.69 -24.46
CA GLU A 345 -6.71 -1.23 -25.81
C GLU A 345 -7.88 -2.10 -26.29
N ARG A 346 -8.35 -3.00 -25.44
CA ARG A 346 -9.44 -3.94 -25.77
C ARG A 346 -10.75 -3.23 -26.05
N TYR A 347 -11.04 -2.17 -25.31
CA TYR A 347 -12.28 -1.42 -25.42
C TYR A 347 -12.11 -0.04 -26.08
N ALA A 348 -10.98 0.19 -26.78
CA ALA A 348 -10.73 1.45 -27.49
C ALA A 348 -11.81 1.74 -28.56
N ASN A 349 -12.35 0.69 -29.17
CA ASN A 349 -13.34 0.74 -30.24
C ASN A 349 -14.74 0.34 -29.76
N ASP A 350 -14.96 0.24 -28.44
CA ASP A 350 -16.24 -0.20 -27.90
C ASP A 350 -17.26 0.95 -28.00
N THR A 351 -18.07 0.89 -29.05
CA THR A 351 -19.18 1.82 -29.28
C THR A 351 -20.41 1.35 -28.52
N TYR A 352 -21.36 2.26 -28.25
CA TYR A 352 -22.65 1.92 -27.62
C TYR A 352 -23.43 0.79 -28.33
N PHE A 353 -23.16 0.60 -29.62
CA PHE A 353 -23.65 -0.51 -30.41
C PHE A 353 -22.47 -1.40 -30.78
N HIS A 354 -22.45 -2.63 -30.28
CA HIS A 354 -21.49 -3.64 -30.71
C HIS A 354 -22.05 -4.36 -31.93
N ILE A 355 -21.93 -3.74 -33.11
CA ILE A 355 -22.26 -4.41 -34.38
C ILE A 355 -21.02 -5.15 -34.85
N TYR A 356 -21.03 -6.47 -34.70
CA TYR A 356 -20.03 -7.35 -35.29
C TYR A 356 -20.73 -8.36 -36.20
N LEU A 357 -20.07 -8.75 -37.28
CA LEU A 357 -20.52 -9.89 -38.08
C LEU A 357 -20.40 -11.16 -37.22
N PRO A 358 -21.35 -12.09 -37.29
CA PRO A 358 -21.35 -13.30 -36.47
C PRO A 358 -20.27 -14.34 -36.86
N PHE A 359 -19.33 -13.96 -37.72
CA PHE A 359 -18.29 -14.82 -38.28
C PHE A 359 -16.97 -14.07 -38.44
N TYR A 360 -15.88 -14.83 -38.57
CA TYR A 360 -14.54 -14.34 -38.86
C TYR A 360 -14.12 -14.76 -40.28
N GLY A 361 -13.30 -13.92 -40.92
CA GLY A 361 -12.77 -14.16 -42.27
C GLY A 361 -13.58 -13.47 -43.37
N GLU A 362 -13.23 -13.76 -44.62
CA GLU A 362 -13.94 -13.27 -45.80
C GLU A 362 -15.15 -14.17 -46.09
N TRP A 363 -16.32 -13.56 -46.27
CA TRP A 363 -17.58 -14.22 -46.59
C TRP A 363 -18.26 -13.45 -47.71
N THR A 364 -19.00 -14.16 -48.57
CA THR A 364 -19.77 -13.56 -49.65
C THR A 364 -21.21 -13.30 -49.18
N ILE A 365 -21.75 -12.13 -49.49
CA ILE A 365 -23.16 -11.82 -49.28
C ILE A 365 -23.94 -12.43 -50.44
N SER A 366 -24.66 -13.53 -50.19
CA SER A 366 -25.50 -14.16 -51.22
C SER A 366 -26.85 -13.45 -51.40
N GLN A 367 -27.37 -12.84 -50.34
CA GLN A 367 -28.60 -12.05 -50.37
C GLN A 367 -28.40 -10.78 -49.56
N GLY A 368 -28.61 -9.62 -50.19
CA GLY A 368 -28.47 -8.31 -49.58
C GLY A 368 -29.68 -7.43 -49.85
N HIS A 369 -29.58 -6.15 -49.46
CA HIS A 369 -30.70 -5.21 -49.55
C HIS A 369 -31.06 -4.93 -51.02
N ASP A 370 -32.36 -4.92 -51.33
CA ASP A 370 -32.91 -4.60 -52.66
C ASP A 370 -32.32 -5.44 -53.83
N GLY A 371 -31.75 -6.63 -53.54
CA GLY A 371 -31.26 -7.56 -54.56
C GLY A 371 -32.38 -8.34 -55.28
N GLU A 372 -32.07 -8.95 -56.43
CA GLU A 372 -33.02 -9.79 -57.18
C GLU A 372 -33.56 -10.97 -56.35
N ILE A 373 -32.69 -11.55 -55.52
CA ILE A 373 -33.03 -12.55 -54.50
C ILE A 373 -32.72 -11.94 -53.14
N THR A 374 -33.77 -11.52 -52.43
CA THR A 374 -33.66 -10.91 -51.11
C THR A 374 -34.84 -11.28 -50.22
N HIS A 375 -34.66 -11.07 -48.91
CA HIS A 375 -35.68 -11.26 -47.90
C HIS A 375 -36.83 -10.24 -48.07
N LYS A 376 -38.02 -10.57 -47.55
CA LYS A 376 -39.23 -9.74 -47.66
C LYS A 376 -39.85 -9.48 -46.30
N GLY A 377 -40.75 -8.50 -46.23
CA GLY A 377 -41.46 -8.14 -45.00
C GLY A 377 -40.50 -7.61 -43.94
N GLU A 378 -40.62 -8.12 -42.71
CA GLU A 378 -39.81 -7.69 -41.56
C GLU A 378 -38.30 -7.94 -41.75
N TRP A 379 -37.91 -8.83 -42.64
CA TRP A 379 -36.52 -9.20 -42.89
C TRP A 379 -35.91 -8.53 -44.13
N LYS A 380 -36.59 -7.55 -44.76
CA LYS A 380 -36.13 -6.93 -46.02
C LYS A 380 -34.67 -6.44 -45.97
N GLU A 381 -34.23 -5.94 -44.82
CA GLU A 381 -32.89 -5.40 -44.59
C GLU A 381 -31.94 -6.43 -43.96
N ALA A 382 -32.19 -7.73 -44.14
CA ALA A 382 -31.30 -8.79 -43.66
C ALA A 382 -30.24 -9.14 -44.71
N PHE A 383 -29.08 -9.58 -44.21
CA PHE A 383 -28.00 -10.11 -45.03
C PHE A 383 -27.87 -11.62 -44.79
N ASP A 384 -27.71 -12.36 -45.88
CA ASP A 384 -27.40 -13.79 -45.85
C ASP A 384 -25.97 -14.00 -46.32
N PHE A 385 -25.18 -14.71 -45.52
CA PHE A 385 -23.74 -14.85 -45.70
C PHE A 385 -23.38 -16.31 -46.01
N VAL A 386 -22.54 -16.50 -47.02
CA VAL A 386 -22.05 -17.82 -47.45
C VAL A 386 -20.52 -17.81 -47.57
N ILE A 387 -19.91 -18.99 -47.43
CA ILE A 387 -18.50 -19.20 -47.76
C ILE A 387 -18.43 -19.74 -49.18
N GLU A 388 -17.63 -19.08 -50.01
CA GLU A 388 -17.33 -19.54 -51.37
C GLU A 388 -15.90 -20.09 -51.43
N ASP A 389 -15.68 -21.08 -52.29
CA ASP A 389 -14.34 -21.54 -52.64
C ASP A 389 -13.64 -20.57 -53.62
N GLU A 390 -12.38 -20.86 -53.99
CA GLU A 390 -11.60 -20.06 -54.95
C GLU A 390 -12.27 -19.93 -56.34
N LYS A 391 -13.32 -20.71 -56.62
CA LYS A 391 -14.08 -20.70 -57.87
C LYS A 391 -15.47 -20.07 -57.70
N GLY A 392 -15.76 -19.45 -56.55
CA GLY A 392 -17.05 -18.81 -56.27
C GLY A 392 -18.19 -19.80 -55.98
N LYS A 393 -17.88 -21.05 -55.56
CA LYS A 393 -18.90 -22.06 -55.27
C LYS A 393 -19.13 -22.21 -53.77
N THR A 394 -20.40 -22.31 -53.40
CA THR A 394 -20.85 -22.59 -52.02
C THR A 394 -20.92 -24.09 -51.68
N TYR A 395 -20.48 -24.97 -52.59
CA TYR A 395 -20.55 -26.43 -52.45
C TYR A 395 -19.31 -27.12 -53.02
N ARG A 396 -19.01 -28.34 -52.54
CA ARG A 396 -17.91 -29.19 -53.01
C ARG A 396 -18.47 -30.43 -53.71
N ASP A 397 -18.34 -30.49 -55.05
CA ASP A 397 -18.68 -31.62 -55.94
C ASP A 397 -20.15 -32.11 -55.93
N PRO A 398 -20.56 -32.84 -56.99
CA PRO A 398 -21.67 -32.41 -57.84
C PRO A 398 -22.93 -32.17 -57.00
N GLY A 399 -23.32 -30.90 -56.85
CA GLY A 399 -24.49 -30.45 -56.09
C GLY A 399 -25.82 -30.85 -56.74
N SER A 400 -25.94 -32.09 -57.22
CA SER A 400 -27.17 -32.69 -57.70
C SER A 400 -27.93 -33.30 -56.55
N ARG A 401 -28.93 -32.57 -56.05
CA ARG A 401 -30.16 -33.16 -55.55
C ARG A 401 -31.34 -32.39 -56.10
#